data_AF-A0A818EGJ8-F1
#
_entry.id   AF-A0A818EGJ8-F1
#
_cell.length_a   1.000
_cell.length_b   1.000
_cell.length_c   1.000
_cell.angle_alpha   90.00
_cell.angle_beta   90.00
_cell.angle_gamma   90.00
#
_symmetry.space_group_name_H-M   'P 1'
#
loop_
_entity.id
_entity.type
_entity.pdbx_description
1 polymer ?
#
loop_
_entity_poly.entity_id
_entity_poly.type
_entity_poly.pdbx_seq_one_letter_code
_entity_poly.pdbx_strand_id
1 'polypeptide(L)'
;MNEIKQSFASNLQYDLAFKKLNQYQQSIHQSGIQYYLEMINKYTVAQTKLNHAIKTYPHTPPVSKLYPGNPNIHSKMRLIINKLPDAGVVHQFQSTYVASAFLLEKKNHSWTLLIDYKK
;
A
#
# COMPACT_ATOMS: atom_id res chain seq x y z
N MET A 1 -28.44 -6.36 58.07
CA MET A 1 -28.77 -7.06 56.80
C MET A 1 -28.79 -6.14 55.57
N ASN A 2 -29.24 -4.88 55.68
CA ASN A 2 -29.27 -3.94 54.54
C ASN A 2 -27.87 -3.47 54.08
N GLU A 3 -26.93 -3.26 54.99
CA GLU A 3 -25.57 -2.81 54.66
C GLU A 3 -24.78 -3.85 53.85
N ILE A 4 -24.96 -5.14 54.16
CA ILE A 4 -24.32 -6.24 53.42
C ILE A 4 -24.87 -6.33 52.00
N LYS A 5 -26.19 -6.10 51.80
CA LYS A 5 -26.80 -6.06 50.46
C LYS A 5 -26.33 -4.86 49.65
N GLN A 6 -26.14 -3.71 50.30
CA GLN A 6 -25.62 -2.50 49.65
C GLN A 6 -24.15 -2.63 49.26
N SER A 7 -23.29 -3.23 50.10
CA SER A 7 -21.88 -3.45 49.74
C SER A 7 -21.70 -4.49 48.64
N PHE A 8 -22.54 -5.53 48.60
CA PHE A 8 -22.55 -6.49 47.49
C PHE A 8 -22.98 -5.85 46.18
N ALA A 9 -24.03 -5.02 46.20
CA ALA A 9 -24.51 -4.33 45.01
C ALA A 9 -23.48 -3.32 44.47
N SER A 10 -22.79 -2.59 45.36
CA SER A 10 -21.72 -1.66 44.94
C SER A 10 -20.55 -2.41 44.32
N ASN A 11 -20.10 -3.52 44.92
CA ASN A 11 -18.99 -4.31 44.40
C ASN A 11 -19.31 -4.92 43.03
N LEU A 12 -20.55 -5.39 42.84
CA LEU A 12 -21.01 -5.89 41.55
C LEU A 12 -21.02 -4.78 40.46
N GLN A 13 -21.43 -3.55 40.83
CA GLN A 13 -21.37 -2.41 39.92
C GLN A 13 -19.94 -2.03 39.54
N TYR A 14 -19.00 -2.08 40.49
CA TYR A 14 -17.58 -1.83 40.20
C TYR A 14 -17.01 -2.87 39.22
N ASP A 15 -17.28 -4.16 39.43
CA ASP A 15 -16.83 -5.22 38.52
C ASP A 15 -17.41 -5.08 37.11
N LEU A 16 -18.68 -4.71 37.01
CA LEU A 16 -19.35 -4.43 35.73
C LEU A 16 -18.74 -3.21 35.02
N ALA A 17 -18.44 -2.14 35.75
CA ALA A 17 -17.79 -0.95 35.20
C ALA A 17 -16.38 -1.27 34.70
N PHE A 18 -15.60 -2.05 35.47
CA PHE A 18 -14.25 -2.45 35.09
C PHE A 18 -14.23 -3.35 33.85
N LYS A 19 -15.15 -4.32 33.74
CA LYS A 19 -15.30 -5.14 32.53
C LYS A 19 -15.65 -4.31 31.29
N LYS A 20 -16.57 -3.34 31.42
CA LYS A 20 -16.92 -2.43 30.31
C LYS A 20 -15.74 -1.55 29.89
N LEU A 21 -14.95 -1.07 30.85
CA LEU A 21 -13.74 -0.27 30.57
C LEU A 21 -12.71 -1.09 29.78
N ASN A 22 -12.45 -2.34 30.19
CA ASN A 22 -11.51 -3.23 29.49
C ASN A 22 -11.99 -3.58 28.09
N GLN A 23 -13.30 -3.84 27.91
CA GLN A 23 -13.89 -4.10 26.59
C GLN A 23 -13.76 -2.87 25.67
N TYR A 24 -13.98 -1.67 26.21
CA TYR A 24 -13.81 -0.41 25.47
C TYR A 24 -12.35 -0.17 25.08
N GLN A 25 -11.40 -0.44 25.98
CA GLN A 25 -9.96 -0.35 25.65
C GLN A 25 -9.58 -1.35 24.55
N GLN A 26 -10.05 -2.59 24.64
CA GLN A 26 -9.79 -3.62 23.63
C GLN A 26 -10.38 -3.26 22.26
N SER A 27 -11.60 -2.71 22.21
CA SER A 27 -12.22 -2.29 20.96
C SER A 27 -11.48 -1.11 20.32
N ILE A 28 -11.03 -0.13 21.10
CA ILE A 28 -10.19 0.98 20.62
C ILE A 28 -8.87 0.45 20.04
N HIS A 29 -8.22 -0.48 20.74
CA HIS A 29 -6.99 -1.08 20.25
C HIS A 29 -7.20 -1.84 18.93
N GLN A 30 -8.30 -2.60 18.81
CA GLN A 30 -8.64 -3.29 17.57
C GLN A 30 -8.95 -2.32 16.43
N SER A 31 -9.72 -1.25 16.68
CA SER A 31 -10.01 -0.23 15.67
C SER A 31 -8.77 0.53 15.22
N GLY A 32 -7.85 0.83 16.15
CA GLY A 32 -6.58 1.47 15.83
C GLY A 32 -5.70 0.58 14.95
N ILE A 33 -5.57 -0.70 15.30
CA ILE A 33 -4.82 -1.67 14.48
C ILE A 33 -5.44 -1.80 13.09
N GLN A 34 -6.77 -1.93 12.98
CA GLN A 34 -7.45 -1.99 11.68
C GLN A 34 -7.20 -0.74 10.84
N TYR A 35 -7.28 0.46 11.43
CA TYR A 35 -6.97 1.72 10.75
C TYR A 35 -5.53 1.75 10.21
N TYR A 36 -4.55 1.35 11.02
CA TYR A 36 -3.15 1.28 10.57
C TYR A 36 -2.94 0.23 9.48
N LEU A 37 -3.59 -0.93 9.59
CA LEU A 37 -3.53 -1.97 8.55
C LEU A 37 -4.16 -1.49 7.24
N GLU A 38 -5.27 -0.76 7.28
CA GLU A 38 -5.88 -0.16 6.09
C GLU A 38 -4.99 0.91 5.46
N MET A 39 -4.32 1.72 6.28
CA MET A 39 -3.35 2.73 5.84
C MET A 39 -2.10 2.10 5.21
N ILE A 40 -1.60 0.99 5.76
CA ILE A 40 -0.43 0.26 5.25
C ILE A 40 -0.77 -0.55 3.99
N ASN A 41 -1.99 -1.08 3.90
CA ASN A 41 -2.42 -1.94 2.78
C ASN A 41 -2.87 -1.15 1.54
N LYS A 42 -3.13 0.16 1.65
CA LYS A 42 -3.34 1.01 0.48
C LYS A 42 -1.99 1.44 -0.10
N TYR A 43 -1.83 1.27 -1.42
CA TYR A 43 -0.73 1.90 -2.15
C TYR A 43 -0.81 3.41 -1.90
N THR A 44 0.07 3.94 -1.06
CA THR A 44 0.13 5.37 -0.79
C THR A 44 1.21 5.97 -1.66
N VAL A 45 0.80 6.70 -2.70
CA VAL A 45 1.70 7.61 -3.40
C VAL A 45 2.14 8.64 -2.37
N ALA A 46 3.45 8.78 -2.17
CA ALA A 46 3.97 9.73 -1.21
C ALA A 46 3.56 11.16 -1.63
N GLN A 47 2.66 11.77 -0.85
CA GLN A 47 2.23 13.16 -1.06
C GLN A 47 3.27 14.10 -0.45
N THR A 48 4.43 14.20 -1.09
CA THR A 48 5.50 15.10 -0.63
C THR A 48 5.41 16.44 -1.36
N LYS A 49 5.76 17.54 -0.68
CA LYS A 49 5.90 18.86 -1.31
C LYS A 49 7.17 18.98 -2.17
N LEU A 50 8.08 18.01 -2.09
CA LEU A 50 9.35 18.00 -2.81
C LEU A 50 9.20 17.16 -4.08
N ASN A 51 9.14 17.83 -5.22
CA ASN A 51 9.15 17.13 -6.50
C ASN A 51 10.54 16.58 -6.80
N HIS A 52 10.62 15.29 -7.12
CA HIS A 52 11.86 14.69 -7.62
C HIS A 52 12.14 15.21 -9.04
N ALA A 53 13.25 15.94 -9.20
CA ALA A 53 13.69 16.45 -10.50
C ALA A 53 14.92 15.67 -10.99
N ILE A 54 14.82 15.12 -12.19
CA ILE A 54 15.94 14.45 -12.87
C ILE A 54 16.65 15.49 -13.73
N LYS A 55 17.89 15.84 -13.37
CA LYS A 55 18.74 16.73 -14.17
C LYS A 55 19.34 15.95 -15.33
N THR A 56 19.20 16.46 -16.54
CA THR A 56 19.78 15.88 -17.74
C THR A 56 20.77 16.85 -18.38
N TYR A 57 21.81 16.32 -19.02
CA TYR A 57 22.69 17.09 -19.89
C TYR A 57 22.09 17.16 -21.30
N PRO A 58 22.51 18.09 -22.17
CA PRO A 58 22.09 18.08 -23.57
C PRO A 58 22.47 16.76 -24.26
N HIS A 59 21.47 15.98 -24.67
CA HIS A 59 21.63 14.73 -25.40
C HIS A 59 20.38 14.42 -26.22
N THR A 60 20.52 13.54 -27.22
CA THR A 60 19.37 13.01 -27.95
C THR A 60 18.56 12.10 -27.03
N PRO A 61 17.22 12.24 -26.95
CA PRO A 61 16.39 11.39 -26.10
C PRO A 61 16.60 9.89 -26.38
N PRO A 62 16.93 9.07 -25.36
CA PRO A 62 17.04 7.63 -25.54
C PRO A 62 15.67 7.02 -25.85
N VAL A 63 15.64 6.23 -26.92
CA VAL A 63 14.47 5.43 -27.31
C VAL A 63 14.84 3.96 -27.31
N SER A 64 14.33 3.24 -26.31
CA SER A 64 14.54 1.81 -26.16
C SER A 64 13.51 1.00 -26.94
N LYS A 65 14.00 -0.02 -27.64
CA LYS A 65 13.14 -1.09 -28.18
C LYS A 65 12.56 -1.91 -27.04
N LEU A 66 11.32 -2.36 -27.19
CA LEU A 66 10.70 -3.30 -26.25
C LEU A 66 11.45 -4.64 -26.27
N TYR A 67 11.53 -5.28 -25.10
CA TYR A 67 12.05 -6.64 -25.04
C TYR A 67 11.08 -7.59 -25.77
N PRO A 68 11.60 -8.57 -26.53
CA PRO A 68 10.76 -9.64 -27.06
C PRO A 68 10.17 -10.43 -25.89
N GLY A 69 8.85 -10.49 -25.81
CA GLY A 69 8.16 -11.20 -24.73
C GLY A 69 7.24 -12.28 -25.27
N ASN A 70 7.14 -13.37 -24.50
CA ASN A 70 6.13 -14.40 -24.69
C ASN A 70 4.73 -13.81 -24.43
N PRO A 71 3.69 -14.16 -25.21
CA PRO A 71 2.31 -13.71 -24.98
C PRO A 71 1.84 -13.85 -23.52
N ASN A 72 2.23 -14.92 -22.83
CA ASN A 72 1.89 -15.13 -21.42
C ASN A 72 2.52 -14.06 -20.50
N ILE A 73 3.75 -13.65 -20.80
CA ILE A 73 4.45 -12.60 -20.04
C ILE A 73 3.80 -11.24 -20.32
N HIS A 74 3.45 -10.96 -21.58
CA HIS A 74 2.74 -9.72 -21.93
C HIS A 74 1.39 -9.61 -21.23
N SER A 75 0.62 -10.71 -21.14
CA SER A 75 -0.64 -10.75 -20.42
C SER A 75 -0.45 -10.43 -18.93
N LYS A 76 0.55 -11.05 -18.28
CA LYS A 76 0.89 -10.73 -16.87
C LYS A 76 1.33 -9.28 -16.69
N MET A 77 2.11 -8.75 -17.64
CA MET A 77 2.61 -7.39 -17.60
C MET A 77 1.45 -6.38 -17.71
N ARG A 78 0.50 -6.64 -18.60
CA ARG A 78 -0.71 -5.82 -18.76
C ARG A 78 -1.54 -5.77 -17.48
N LEU A 79 -1.70 -6.91 -16.78
CA LEU A 79 -2.42 -6.94 -15.49
C LEU A 79 -1.76 -6.08 -14.41
N ILE A 80 -0.43 -5.97 -14.42
CA ILE A 80 0.30 -5.11 -13.48
C ILE A 80 0.18 -3.63 -13.91
N ILE A 81 0.43 -3.34 -15.19
CA ILE A 81 0.40 -1.97 -15.72
C ILE A 81 -0.97 -1.33 -15.53
N ASN A 82 -2.05 -2.06 -15.79
CA ASN A 82 -3.40 -1.52 -15.67
C ASN A 82 -3.76 -1.06 -14.25
N LYS A 83 -3.06 -1.55 -13.22
CA LYS A 83 -3.30 -1.14 -11.82
C LYS A 83 -2.59 0.17 -11.45
N LEU A 84 -1.54 0.54 -12.19
CA LEU A 84 -0.69 1.68 -11.83
C LEU A 84 -1.39 3.04 -12.03
N PRO A 85 -2.23 3.26 -13.08
CA PRO A 85 -3.04 4.46 -13.20
C PRO A 85 -4.06 4.60 -12.07
N ASP A 86 -4.78 3.52 -11.73
CA ASP A 86 -5.77 3.51 -10.65
C ASP A 86 -5.13 3.83 -9.29
N ALA A 87 -3.87 3.41 -9.11
CA ALA A 87 -3.07 3.73 -7.93
C ALA A 87 -2.46 5.13 -7.96
N GLY A 88 -2.63 5.91 -9.03
CA GLY A 88 -2.04 7.25 -9.20
C GLY A 88 -0.52 7.25 -9.35
N VAL A 89 0.10 6.11 -9.66
CA VAL A 89 1.56 5.94 -9.75
C VAL A 89 2.09 6.36 -11.12
N VAL A 90 1.32 6.11 -12.18
CA VAL A 90 1.66 6.46 -13.56
C VAL A 90 0.45 7.09 -14.25
N HIS A 91 0.69 7.86 -15.29
CA HIS A 91 -0.34 8.37 -16.19
C HIS A 91 0.08 8.12 -17.64
N GLN A 92 -0.86 8.13 -18.57
CA GLN A 92 -0.56 8.03 -19.98
C GLN A 92 -0.04 9.38 -20.50
N PHE A 93 1.06 9.36 -21.24
CA PHE A 93 1.63 10.54 -21.88
C PHE A 93 2.35 10.15 -23.18
N GLN A 94 2.56 11.13 -24.06
CA GLN A 94 3.41 10.98 -25.24
C GLN A 94 4.80 11.53 -24.93
N SER A 95 5.82 10.70 -25.11
CA SER A 95 7.20 11.02 -24.73
C SER A 95 8.16 10.74 -25.86
N THR A 96 9.15 11.62 -26.01
CA THR A 96 10.33 11.35 -26.85
C THR A 96 11.35 10.45 -26.16
N TYR A 97 11.23 10.26 -24.84
CA TYR A 97 12.05 9.37 -24.01
C TYR A 97 11.32 8.05 -23.77
N VAL A 98 11.98 6.94 -24.07
CA VAL A 98 11.39 5.60 -23.88
C VAL A 98 12.42 4.65 -23.25
N ALA A 99 12.09 4.15 -22.06
CA ALA A 99 12.80 3.05 -21.42
C ALA A 99 12.06 1.73 -21.67
N SER A 100 12.81 0.64 -21.84
CA SER A 100 12.22 -0.69 -21.96
C SER A 100 11.84 -1.23 -20.59
N ALA A 101 10.75 -1.98 -20.51
CA ALA A 101 10.31 -2.63 -19.28
C ALA A 101 10.16 -4.13 -19.48
N PHE A 102 10.37 -4.90 -18.43
CA PHE A 102 10.24 -6.35 -18.43
C PHE A 102 9.72 -6.85 -17.08
N LEU A 103 9.29 -8.12 -17.05
CA LEU A 103 8.88 -8.78 -15.82
C LEU A 103 9.96 -9.71 -15.31
N LEU A 104 10.18 -9.69 -14.00
CA LEU A 104 11.00 -10.65 -13.29
C LEU A 104 10.11 -11.51 -12.39
N GLU A 105 10.26 -12.84 -12.48
CA GLU A 105 9.65 -13.78 -11.54
C GLU A 105 10.50 -13.87 -10.28
N LYS A 106 9.88 -13.65 -9.12
CA LYS A 106 10.50 -13.82 -7.81
C LYS A 106 10.46 -15.30 -7.39
N LYS A 107 11.28 -15.66 -6.40
CA LYS A 107 11.33 -17.03 -5.83
C LYS A 107 9.98 -17.54 -5.32
N ASN A 108 9.07 -16.64 -4.93
CA ASN A 108 7.72 -16.96 -4.48
C ASN A 108 6.67 -16.97 -5.63
N HIS A 109 7.12 -17.07 -6.89
CA HIS A 109 6.28 -17.04 -8.09
C HIS A 109 5.48 -15.75 -8.34
N SER A 110 5.72 -14.71 -7.54
CA SER A 110 5.17 -13.38 -7.81
C SER A 110 5.98 -12.65 -8.88
N TRP A 111 5.34 -11.73 -9.60
CA TRP A 111 5.95 -11.00 -10.71
C TRP A 111 6.22 -9.55 -10.33
N THR A 112 7.32 -8.99 -10.78
CA THR A 112 7.67 -7.58 -10.57
C THR A 112 8.01 -6.91 -11.88
N LEU A 113 7.39 -5.76 -12.12
CA LEU A 113 7.69 -4.89 -13.25
C LEU A 113 8.99 -4.14 -12.98
N LEU A 114 9.95 -4.27 -13.89
CA LEU A 114 11.22 -3.56 -13.88
C LEU A 114 11.33 -2.68 -15.11
N ILE A 115 11.85 -1.47 -14.93
CA ILE A 115 12.13 -0.51 -16.00
C ILE A 115 13.64 -0.40 -16.13
N ASP A 116 14.16 -0.63 -17.33
CA ASP A 116 15.58 -0.52 -17.64
C ASP A 116 15.92 0.92 -18.06
N TYR A 117 16.42 1.69 -17.09
CA TYR A 117 16.87 3.08 -17.28
C TYR A 117 18.36 3.20 -17.65
N LYS A 118 19.03 2.12 -18.06
CA LYS A 118 20.48 2.16 -18.33
C LYS A 118 20.89 2.92 -19.60
N LYS A 119 19.95 3.27 -20.48
CA LYS A 119 20.22 3.91 -21.78
C LYS A 119 20.15 5.42 -21.74
#